data_AF-A0A7C2VDQ2-F1
#
_entry.id   AF-A0A7C2VDQ2-F1
#
_cell.length_a   1.000
_cell.length_b   1.000
_cell.length_c   1.000
_cell.angle_alpha   90.00
_cell.angle_beta   90.00
_cell.angle_gamma   90.00
#
_symmetry.space_group_name_H-M   'P 1'
#
loop_
_entity.id
_entity.type
_entity.pdbx_description
1 polymer ?
#
loop_
_entity_poly.entity_id
_entity_poly.type
_entity_poly.pdbx_seq_one_letter_code
_entity_poly.pdbx_strand_id
1 'polypeptide(L)' 'MNLKTKIKVLIVDDSAIVRKILSRQLNQHRGIEVIGTAPDPYV' A
#
# COMPACT_ATOMS: atom_id res chain seq x y z
N MET A 1 1.23 14.28 23.21
CA MET A 1 1.32 12.92 22.61
C MET A 1 1.38 13.08 21.10
N ASN A 2 2.51 12.79 20.47
CA ASN A 2 2.69 12.98 19.03
C ASN A 2 2.20 11.72 18.30
N LEU A 3 0.88 11.64 18.05
CA LEU A 3 0.29 10.61 17.22
C LEU A 3 0.73 10.91 15.77
N LYS A 4 1.88 10.37 15.36
CA LYS A 4 2.20 10.26 13.94
C LYS A 4 1.20 9.26 13.33
N THR A 5 0.01 9.73 12.98
CA THR A 5 -0.96 8.95 12.21
C THR A 5 -0.31 8.57 10.89
N LYS A 6 -0.13 7.27 10.68
CA LYS A 6 0.38 6.75 9.40
C LYS A 6 -0.65 7.01 8.30
N ILE A 7 -0.16 7.34 7.12
CA ILE A 7 -0.97 7.42 5.90
C ILE A 7 -1.39 6.00 5.54
N LYS A 8 -2.70 5.75 5.52
CA LYS A 8 -3.27 4.45 5.14
C LYS A 8 -3.35 4.37 3.61
N VAL A 9 -2.81 3.30 3.03
CA VAL A 9 -2.69 3.13 1.58
C VAL A 9 -3.32 1.81 1.14
N LEU A 10 -4.17 1.87 0.12
CA LEU A 10 -4.68 0.72 -0.64
C LEU A 10 -3.99 0.71 -2.01
N ILE A 11 -3.42 -0.42 -2.40
CA ILE A 11 -2.73 -0.55 -3.70
C ILE A 11 -3.66 -1.25 -4.70
N VAL A 12 -3.94 -0.60 -5.83
CA VAL A 12 -4.76 -1.13 -6.93
C VAL A 12 -3.90 -1.22 -8.19
N ASP A 13 -3.77 -2.42 -8.76
CA ASP A 13 -2.97 -2.66 -9.98
C ASP A 13 -3.33 -4.03 -10.60
N ASP A 14 -3.30 -4.11 -11.92
CA ASP A 14 -3.58 -5.30 -12.75
C ASP A 14 -2.48 -6.37 -12.58
N SER A 15 -1.26 -5.96 -12.21
CA SER A 15 -0.10 -6.82 -11.99
C SER A 15 0.07 -7.21 -10.52
N ALA A 16 -0.10 -8.51 -10.24
CA ALA A 16 0.18 -9.07 -8.91
C ALA A 16 1.63 -8.84 -8.44
N ILE A 17 2.59 -8.78 -9.37
CA ILE A 17 4.00 -8.53 -9.08
C ILE A 17 4.19 -7.08 -8.59
N VAL A 18 3.57 -6.12 -9.26
CA VAL A 18 3.64 -4.70 -8.88
C VAL A 18 3.05 -4.50 -7.50
N ARG A 19 1.85 -5.07 -7.21
CA ARG A 19 1.25 -5.01 -5.88
C ARG A 19 2.18 -5.53 -4.79
N LYS A 20 2.86 -6.66 -5.03
CA LYS A 20 3.81 -7.25 -4.08
C LYS A 20 5.04 -6.36 -3.84
N ILE A 21 5.62 -5.81 -4.90
CA ILE A 21 6.80 -4.94 -4.81
C ILE A 21 6.45 -3.64 -4.08
N LEU A 22 5.38 -2.96 -4.47
CA LEU A 22 4.95 -1.71 -3.86
C LEU A 22 4.58 -1.90 -2.38
N SER A 23 3.86 -2.98 -2.05
CA SER A 23 3.55 -3.31 -0.66
C SER A 23 4.82 -3.44 0.18
N ARG A 24 5.86 -4.10 -0.35
CA ARG A 24 7.13 -4.26 0.37
C ARG A 24 7.84 -2.92 0.56
N GLN A 25 7.96 -2.11 -0.49
CA GLN A 25 8.69 -0.84 -0.44
C GLN A 25 7.99 0.20 0.45
N LEU A 26 6.67 0.33 0.33
CA LEU A 26 5.88 1.29 1.11
C LEU A 26 5.83 0.94 2.59
N ASN A 27 5.79 -0.35 2.96
CA ASN A 27 5.85 -0.77 4.35
C ASN A 27 7.21 -0.48 5.04
N GLN A 28 8.28 -0.16 4.29
CA GLN A 28 9.54 0.31 4.88
C GLN A 28 9.48 1.77 5.33
N HIS A 29 8.48 2.54 4.89
CA HIS A 29 8.35 3.95 5.24
C HIS A 29 7.58 4.11 6.54
N ARG A 30 8.22 4.69 7.57
CA ARG A 30 7.66 4.84 8.92
C ARG A 30 6.32 5.59 8.98
N GLY A 31 6.04 6.43 7.99
CA GLY A 31 4.81 7.22 7.88
C GLY A 31 3.69 6.55 7.07
N ILE A 32 3.89 5.35 6.54
CA ILE A 32 2.93 4.67 5.65
C ILE A 32 2.50 3.35 6.27
N GLU A 33 1.23 3.01 6.06
CA GLU A 33 0.63 1.73 6.42
C GLU A 33 -0.17 1.22 5.22
N VAL A 34 0.29 0.14 4.60
CA VAL A 34 -0.46 -0.52 3.53
C VAL A 34 -1.57 -1.35 4.17
N ILE A 35 -2.82 -0.96 3.97
CA ILE A 35 -3.99 -1.59 4.59
C ILE A 35 -4.60 -2.70 3.73
N GLY A 36 -4.17 -2.82 2.47
CA GLY A 36 -4.62 -3.87 1.58
C GLY A 36 -4.11 -3.69 0.15
N THR A 37 -4.45 -4.66 -0.70
CA THR A 37 -4.22 -4.62 -2.14
C THR A 37 -5.44 -5.16 -2.87
N ALA A 38 -5.76 -4.62 -4.04
CA ALA A 38 -6.84 -5.10 -4.91
C ALA A 38 -6.36 -5.16 -6.37
N PRO A 39 -6.92 -6.06 -7.21
CA PRO A 39 -6.78 -5.96 -8.66
C PRO A 39 -7.51 -4.70 -9.19
N ASP A 40 -7.12 -4.23 -10.38
CA ASP A 40 -7.86 -3.14 -11.04
C ASP A 40 -9.33 -3.57 -11.29
N PRO A 41 -10.33 -2.74 -10.90
CA PRO A 41 -11.74 -3.07 -11.05
C PRO A 41 -12.30 -2.91 -12.47
N TYR A 42 -11.57 -2.31 -13.41
CA TYR A 42 -12.03 -2.01 -14.79
C TYR A 42 -11.60 -3.07 -15.84
N VAL A 43 -11.51 -4.35 -15.45
CA VAL A 43 -11.25 -5.46 -16.39
C VAL A 43 -12.44 -5.70 -17.33
#